data_AF-K6GWJ9-F1
#
_entry.id   AF-K6GWJ9-F1
#
_cell.length_a   1.000
_cell.length_b   1.000
_cell.length_c   1.000
_cell.angle_alpha   90.00
_cell.angle_beta   90.00
_cell.angle_gamma   90.00
#
_symmetry.space_group_name_H-M   'P 1'
#
loop_
_entity.id
_entity.type
_entity.pdbx_description
1 polymer ?
#
loop_
_entity_poly.entity_id
_entity_poly.type
_entity_poly.pdbx_seq_one_letter_code
_entity_poly.pdbx_strand_id
1 'polypeptide(L)'
;MPSIISNDEVLINNVLSKMSALATSEAINIAGSKDHGKAEIISLSFSYPFDDEILNLLRNKILPLENNEVLYERINIIKDIWFLLVEKSIKCLRYFDEREPYLKFTQKKPQAYGLDELKKYYEEFAGFEALLYSSNQFYRDHVIHLFRTWLIGLNILITDPGGVHFFNKISIEGDHLQTFTMNFFEIISVWTIASLCHDLGYPLEKFKEILHKTSKMMEFLVSNPSISQDIKFSGTQDKINEFIVKMISSKMKPVADNFYARTQSKYYIKYSKSLEDYSHGIISALIIYKSLLYFLESDFSTHDDHVFGTEDARQYYMRRDILRSIASHTCRDIYHMHSTSLPLLLIICDDLQEWGRKKWSDFYSNSSSTNINFSLLSYDENNISVEYTFEKAKMPDVEIYVDQFYKQFIKFKTLLRDGQDTEHRSFSFYIRYNITYGKKIINTTLLIPLDNAATFKVEGIGYKRRSEFIRILGKALIKRSVSFVTDYECCIS
;
A
#
# COMPACT_ATOMS: atom_id res chain seq x y z
N MET A 1 19.01 13.35 8.31
CA MET A 1 18.07 12.39 7.69
C MET A 1 16.86 12.30 8.60
N PRO A 2 15.64 12.63 8.14
CA PRO A 2 14.48 12.53 9.01
C PRO A 2 14.12 11.05 9.18
N SER A 3 14.22 10.55 10.42
CA SER A 3 13.60 9.28 10.80
C SER A 3 12.08 9.45 10.71
N ILE A 4 11.41 8.56 9.99
CA ILE A 4 9.94 8.52 10.05
C ILE A 4 9.56 7.87 11.37
N ILE A 5 9.04 8.64 12.31
CA ILE A 5 8.67 8.17 13.65
C ILE A 5 7.18 7.76 13.64
N SER A 6 6.84 6.64 14.31
CA SER A 6 5.46 6.18 14.60
C SER A 6 4.68 7.14 15.50
N ASN A 7 4.37 8.33 14.99
CA ASN A 7 3.38 9.20 15.61
C ASN A 7 2.59 9.88 14.49
N ASP A 8 1.27 9.69 14.53
CA ASP A 8 0.33 10.26 13.54
C ASP A 8 0.53 11.78 13.42
N GLU A 9 0.76 12.47 14.54
CA GLU A 9 1.00 13.91 14.58
C GLU A 9 2.31 14.30 13.86
N VAL A 10 3.41 13.57 14.14
CA VAL A 10 4.72 13.81 13.52
C VAL A 10 4.65 13.56 12.02
N LEU A 11 3.96 12.49 11.59
CA LEU A 11 3.74 12.17 10.18
C LEU A 11 2.97 13.29 9.47
N ILE A 12 1.84 13.70 10.04
CA ILE A 12 1.01 14.75 9.46
C ILE A 12 1.79 16.08 9.40
N ASN A 13 2.48 16.48 10.46
CA ASN A 13 3.29 17.70 10.49
C ASN A 13 4.45 17.67 9.48
N ASN A 14 5.11 16.52 9.31
CA ASN A 14 6.16 16.35 8.30
C ASN A 14 5.62 16.51 6.87
N VAL A 15 4.46 15.92 6.57
CA VAL A 15 3.82 16.07 5.26
C VAL A 15 3.38 17.52 5.05
N LEU A 16 2.72 18.14 6.03
CA LEU A 16 2.19 19.50 5.93
C LEU A 16 3.26 20.59 5.80
N SER A 17 4.44 20.40 6.40
CA SER A 17 5.53 21.37 6.34
C SER A 17 6.26 21.33 5.00
N LYS A 18 6.36 20.16 4.36
CA LYS A 18 7.07 19.97 3.09
C LYS A 18 6.17 20.15 1.87
N MET A 19 4.92 19.71 1.93
CA MET A 19 4.03 19.70 0.76
C MET A 19 3.73 21.09 0.19
N SER A 20 3.50 22.10 1.03
CA SER A 20 3.15 23.45 0.52
C SER A 20 4.32 24.08 -0.26
N ALA A 21 5.54 23.92 0.23
CA ALA A 21 6.74 24.42 -0.44
C ALA A 21 6.99 23.66 -1.76
N LEU A 22 6.83 22.34 -1.75
CA LEU A 22 7.02 21.49 -2.93
C LEU A 22 5.96 21.72 -4.00
N ALA A 23 4.69 21.77 -3.62
CA ALA A 23 3.60 22.04 -4.55
C ALA A 23 3.81 23.40 -5.24
N THR A 24 4.29 24.41 -4.53
CA THR A 24 4.61 25.73 -5.11
C THR A 24 5.80 25.64 -6.07
N SER A 25 6.89 24.96 -5.68
CA SER A 25 8.07 24.76 -6.53
C SER A 25 7.74 24.01 -7.82
N GLU A 26 7.00 22.91 -7.72
CA GLU A 26 6.61 22.10 -8.88
C GLU A 26 5.59 22.82 -9.76
N ALA A 27 4.67 23.60 -9.17
CA ALA A 27 3.78 24.47 -9.93
C ALA A 27 4.56 25.51 -10.76
N ILE A 28 5.62 26.10 -10.18
CA ILE A 28 6.51 27.03 -10.88
C ILE A 28 7.29 26.31 -11.98
N ASN A 29 7.78 25.09 -11.76
CA ASN A 29 8.48 24.30 -12.80
C ASN A 29 7.57 24.01 -14.01
N ILE A 30 6.32 23.62 -13.73
CA ILE A 30 5.32 23.34 -14.77
C ILE A 30 4.92 24.63 -15.51
N ALA A 31 4.79 25.75 -14.82
CA ALA A 31 4.42 27.04 -15.42
C ALA A 31 5.58 27.74 -16.14
N GLY A 32 6.80 27.65 -15.61
CA GLY A 32 8.02 28.20 -16.19
C GLY A 32 8.45 27.48 -17.47
N SER A 33 7.99 26.25 -17.66
CA SER A 33 8.10 25.53 -18.94
C SER A 33 7.10 26.04 -20.00
N LYS A 34 6.12 26.87 -19.61
CA LYS A 34 5.03 27.35 -20.48
C LYS A 34 5.00 28.85 -20.77
N ASP A 35 5.71 29.71 -20.05
CA ASP A 35 5.86 31.13 -20.43
C ASP A 35 7.05 31.82 -19.73
N HIS A 36 7.95 32.44 -20.51
CA HIS A 36 8.95 33.37 -19.99
C HIS A 36 8.27 34.67 -19.58
N GLY A 37 8.01 34.81 -18.27
CA GLY A 37 7.78 36.11 -17.64
C GLY A 37 6.37 36.30 -17.07
N LYS A 38 6.15 35.78 -15.86
CA LYS A 38 5.30 36.38 -14.80
C LYS A 38 5.43 35.52 -13.54
N ALA A 39 6.48 35.80 -12.77
CA ALA A 39 6.66 35.26 -11.43
C ALA A 39 5.86 36.13 -10.43
N GLU A 40 4.53 36.00 -10.43
CA GLU A 40 3.68 36.49 -9.35
C GLU A 40 2.62 35.42 -9.05
N ILE A 41 2.65 34.91 -7.81
CA ILE A 41 1.66 34.05 -7.13
C ILE A 41 0.72 33.31 -8.09
N ILE A 42 1.18 32.15 -8.59
CA ILE A 42 0.32 31.25 -9.37
C ILE A 42 -0.68 30.64 -8.39
N SER A 43 -1.89 31.21 -8.33
CA SER A 43 -3.04 30.47 -7.81
C SER A 43 -3.24 29.26 -8.71
N LEU A 44 -2.97 28.05 -8.21
CA LEU A 44 -3.21 26.81 -8.95
C LEU A 44 -4.67 26.78 -9.44
N SER A 45 -4.88 26.76 -10.76
CA SER A 45 -6.21 26.83 -11.38
C SER A 45 -6.98 25.50 -11.31
N PHE A 46 -6.38 24.47 -10.72
CA PHE A 46 -6.90 23.10 -10.69
C PHE A 46 -6.89 22.52 -9.27
N SER A 47 -7.82 21.59 -9.02
CA SER A 47 -7.91 20.87 -7.75
C SER A 47 -6.91 19.71 -7.72
N TYR A 48 -6.25 19.52 -6.58
CA TYR A 48 -5.32 18.41 -6.35
C TYR A 48 -5.47 17.91 -4.90
N PRO A 49 -4.98 16.69 -4.57
CA PRO A 49 -5.23 16.06 -3.26
C PRO A 49 -4.71 16.82 -2.04
N PHE A 50 -3.88 17.85 -2.22
CA PHE A 50 -3.24 18.64 -1.15
C PHE A 50 -3.50 20.13 -1.29
N ASP A 51 -4.65 20.51 -1.85
CA ASP A 51 -5.03 21.92 -1.90
C ASP A 51 -5.30 22.51 -0.52
N ASP A 52 -5.40 23.84 -0.46
CA ASP A 52 -5.54 24.59 0.78
C ASP A 52 -6.72 24.11 1.64
N GLU A 53 -7.78 23.58 1.01
CA GLU A 53 -8.92 22.99 1.72
C GLU A 53 -8.51 21.76 2.53
N ILE A 54 -7.83 20.79 1.90
CA ILE A 54 -7.35 19.58 2.60
C ILE A 54 -6.32 19.94 3.66
N LEU A 55 -5.39 20.84 3.34
CA LEU A 55 -4.37 21.29 4.31
C LEU A 55 -5.00 21.94 5.54
N ASN A 56 -6.05 22.76 5.35
CA ASN A 56 -6.80 23.37 6.44
C ASN A 56 -7.60 22.33 7.23
N LEU A 57 -8.19 21.32 6.60
CA LEU A 57 -8.88 20.24 7.30
C LEU A 57 -7.91 19.44 8.17
N LEU A 58 -6.73 19.09 7.65
CA LEU A 58 -5.69 18.38 8.40
C LEU A 58 -5.18 19.22 9.59
N ARG A 59 -4.88 20.51 9.36
CA ARG A 59 -4.37 21.43 10.40
C ARG A 59 -5.40 21.76 11.48
N ASN A 60 -6.63 22.09 11.08
CA ASN A 60 -7.59 22.69 11.99
C ASN A 60 -8.58 21.68 12.59
N LYS A 61 -8.78 20.51 11.96
CA LYS A 61 -9.75 19.51 12.45
C LYS A 61 -9.11 18.24 13.01
N ILE A 62 -7.92 17.88 12.53
CA ILE A 62 -7.22 16.66 12.98
C ILE A 62 -6.16 17.00 14.02
N LEU A 63 -5.17 17.84 13.72
CA LEU A 63 -4.04 18.14 14.62
C LEU A 63 -4.30 18.82 15.98
N PRO A 64 -5.43 19.52 16.29
CA PRO A 64 -5.55 20.26 17.55
C PRO A 64 -5.56 19.43 18.86
N LEU A 65 -5.40 18.11 18.81
CA LEU A 65 -5.48 17.22 19.97
C LEU A 65 -4.08 16.65 20.28
N GLU A 66 -3.51 17.01 21.43
CA GLU A 66 -2.30 16.38 21.98
C GLU A 66 -2.67 15.01 22.56
N ASN A 67 -2.85 13.99 21.71
CA ASN A 67 -3.08 12.61 22.16
C ASN A 67 -2.64 11.59 21.11
N ASN A 68 -2.07 10.46 21.51
CA ASN A 68 -1.63 9.40 20.58
C ASN A 68 -2.79 8.72 19.79
N GLU A 69 -4.05 9.07 20.03
CA GLU A 69 -5.24 8.49 19.40
C GLU A 69 -6.07 9.49 18.55
N VAL A 70 -5.47 10.60 18.09
CA VAL A 70 -6.14 11.67 17.32
C VAL A 70 -7.04 11.14 16.19
N LEU A 71 -6.58 10.14 15.44
CA LEU A 71 -7.32 9.60 14.29
C LEU A 71 -8.57 8.82 14.69
N TYR A 72 -8.54 8.10 15.81
CA TYR A 72 -9.67 7.30 16.29
C TYR A 72 -10.84 8.19 16.74
N GLU A 73 -10.55 9.31 17.39
CA GLU A 73 -11.57 10.27 17.87
C GLU A 73 -12.24 11.06 16.74
N ARG A 74 -11.61 11.12 15.55
CA ARG A 74 -12.03 11.97 14.42
C ARG A 74 -12.41 11.19 13.18
N ILE A 75 -12.73 9.91 13.33
CA ILE A 75 -12.96 9.01 12.19
C ILE A 75 -14.04 9.46 11.20
N ASN A 76 -15.12 10.11 11.65
CA ASN A 76 -16.14 10.61 10.72
C ASN A 76 -15.57 11.70 9.80
N ILE A 77 -14.68 12.55 10.32
CA ILE A 77 -13.97 13.57 9.52
C ILE A 77 -12.96 12.91 8.58
N ILE A 78 -12.29 11.84 9.02
CA ILE A 78 -11.38 11.07 8.15
C ILE A 78 -12.13 10.44 6.98
N LYS A 79 -13.35 9.93 7.19
CA LYS A 79 -14.19 9.41 6.11
C LYS A 79 -14.52 10.50 5.08
N ASP A 80 -14.89 11.69 5.55
CA ASP A 80 -15.16 12.81 4.65
C ASP A 80 -13.90 13.24 3.86
N ILE A 81 -12.74 13.27 4.54
CA ILE A 81 -11.44 13.56 3.92
C ILE A 81 -11.08 12.48 2.89
N TRP A 82 -11.33 11.21 3.19
CA TRP A 82 -11.08 10.09 2.26
C TRP A 82 -11.80 10.31 0.93
N PHE A 83 -13.09 10.66 0.96
CA PHE A 83 -13.86 10.93 -0.26
C PHE A 83 -13.32 12.13 -1.02
N LEU A 84 -13.01 13.21 -0.28
CA LEU A 84 -12.50 14.44 -0.87
C LEU A 84 -11.12 14.24 -1.52
N LEU A 85 -10.26 13.41 -0.93
CA LEU A 85 -8.95 13.04 -1.48
C LEU A 85 -9.08 12.25 -2.78
N VAL A 86 -9.97 11.26 -2.84
CA VAL A 86 -10.24 10.48 -4.06
C VAL A 86 -10.84 11.37 -5.15
N GLU A 87 -11.79 12.24 -4.79
CA GLU A 87 -12.39 13.20 -5.72
C GLU A 87 -11.36 14.15 -6.33
N LYS A 88 -10.53 14.78 -5.50
CA LYS A 88 -9.50 15.72 -5.96
C LYS A 88 -8.42 15.01 -6.78
N SER A 89 -8.08 13.76 -6.43
CA SER A 89 -7.16 12.93 -7.22
C SER A 89 -7.67 12.72 -8.64
N ILE A 90 -8.94 12.32 -8.79
CA ILE A 90 -9.54 12.09 -10.11
C ILE A 90 -9.59 13.40 -10.91
N LYS A 91 -10.03 14.50 -10.28
CA LYS A 91 -10.07 15.82 -10.95
C LYS A 91 -8.68 16.25 -11.42
N CYS A 92 -7.64 15.98 -10.63
CA CYS A 92 -6.26 16.28 -10.98
C CYS A 92 -5.79 15.46 -12.19
N LEU A 93 -6.01 14.14 -12.17
CA LEU A 93 -5.63 13.27 -13.29
C LEU A 93 -6.33 13.66 -14.60
N ARG A 94 -7.62 13.99 -14.54
CA ARG A 94 -8.41 14.47 -15.68
C ARG A 94 -7.95 15.84 -16.20
N TYR A 95 -7.44 16.70 -15.32
CA TYR A 95 -6.94 18.02 -15.72
C TYR A 95 -5.67 17.93 -16.56
N PHE A 96 -4.79 16.97 -16.25
CA PHE A 96 -3.54 16.76 -16.98
C PHE A 96 -3.68 15.83 -18.20
N ASP A 97 -4.86 15.30 -18.48
CA ASP A 97 -5.14 14.55 -19.71
C ASP A 97 -5.35 15.51 -20.89
N GLU A 98 -4.43 15.50 -21.86
CA GLU A 98 -4.46 16.41 -23.01
C GLU A 98 -5.64 16.18 -23.97
N ARG A 99 -6.27 15.00 -23.89
CA ARG A 99 -7.43 14.63 -24.70
C ARG A 99 -8.70 15.30 -24.16
N GLU A 100 -8.70 15.63 -22.87
CA GLU A 100 -9.84 16.28 -22.24
C GLU A 100 -9.94 17.76 -22.60
N PRO A 101 -11.17 18.29 -22.71
CA PRO A 101 -11.40 19.64 -23.21
C PRO A 101 -10.92 20.74 -22.24
N TYR A 102 -10.51 20.41 -21.02
CA TYR A 102 -10.28 21.37 -19.95
C TYR A 102 -9.11 22.32 -20.22
N LEU A 103 -8.07 21.86 -20.93
CA LEU A 103 -6.95 22.70 -21.34
C LEU A 103 -7.35 23.71 -22.42
N LYS A 104 -8.35 23.39 -23.25
CA LYS A 104 -8.82 24.22 -24.38
C LYS A 104 -9.97 25.14 -23.98
N PHE A 105 -10.82 24.69 -23.05
CA PHE A 105 -12.04 25.37 -22.65
C PHE A 105 -12.00 25.70 -21.14
N THR A 106 -11.54 26.90 -20.81
CA THR A 106 -11.37 27.40 -19.44
C THR A 106 -12.63 27.45 -18.59
N GLN A 107 -13.82 27.41 -19.22
CA GLN A 107 -15.11 27.36 -18.52
C GLN A 107 -15.50 25.95 -18.07
N LYS A 108 -14.89 24.89 -18.65
CA LYS A 108 -15.15 23.51 -18.25
C LYS A 108 -14.20 23.13 -17.12
N LYS A 109 -14.74 22.56 -16.05
CA LYS A 109 -13.96 22.06 -14.92
C LYS A 109 -14.05 20.54 -14.86
N PRO A 110 -12.96 19.83 -14.48
CA PRO A 110 -13.00 18.40 -14.30
C PRO A 110 -13.96 18.04 -13.17
N GLN A 111 -14.79 17.02 -13.41
CA GLN A 111 -15.69 16.43 -12.42
C GLN A 111 -15.28 14.98 -12.18
N ALA A 112 -15.47 14.48 -10.97
CA ALA A 112 -15.23 13.08 -10.66
C ALA A 112 -16.57 12.34 -10.65
N TYR A 113 -16.83 11.56 -11.70
CA TYR A 113 -18.07 10.78 -11.84
C TYR A 113 -17.90 9.38 -11.23
N GLY A 114 -18.99 8.81 -10.69
CA GLY A 114 -19.00 7.47 -10.05
C GLY A 114 -18.65 7.47 -8.56
N LEU A 115 -18.32 8.62 -7.97
CA LEU A 115 -18.02 8.71 -6.53
C LEU A 115 -19.20 8.35 -5.65
N ASP A 116 -20.43 8.61 -6.09
CA ASP A 116 -21.64 8.29 -5.31
C ASP A 116 -21.81 6.77 -5.15
N GLU A 117 -21.47 5.99 -6.16
CA GLU A 117 -21.53 4.52 -6.10
C GLU A 117 -20.44 3.98 -5.17
N LEU A 118 -19.21 4.50 -5.31
CA LEU A 118 -18.11 4.14 -4.41
C LEU A 118 -18.43 4.50 -2.96
N LYS A 119 -19.09 5.65 -2.73
CA LYS A 119 -19.53 6.08 -1.40
C LYS A 119 -20.57 5.15 -0.80
N LYS A 120 -21.59 4.77 -1.57
CA LYS A 120 -22.58 3.78 -1.13
C LYS A 120 -21.90 2.45 -0.77
N TYR A 121 -21.00 1.96 -1.63
CA TYR A 121 -20.25 0.73 -1.35
C TYR A 121 -19.43 0.86 -0.05
N TYR A 122 -18.75 1.99 0.15
CA TYR A 122 -17.93 2.24 1.33
C TYR A 122 -18.76 2.35 2.62
N GLU A 123 -19.98 2.90 2.56
CA GLU A 123 -20.90 2.95 3.68
C GLU A 123 -21.38 1.54 4.08
N GLU A 124 -21.71 0.69 3.11
CA GLU A 124 -22.04 -0.73 3.33
C GLU A 124 -20.83 -1.52 3.87
N PHE A 125 -19.64 -1.27 3.34
CA PHE A 125 -18.36 -1.81 3.84
C PHE A 125 -18.20 -1.50 5.34
N ALA A 126 -18.38 -0.24 5.73
CA ALA A 126 -18.24 0.19 7.11
C ALA A 126 -19.33 -0.41 8.02
N GLY A 127 -20.52 -0.66 7.48
CA GLY A 127 -21.59 -1.38 8.17
C GLY A 127 -21.24 -2.86 8.41
N PHE A 128 -20.66 -3.54 7.41
CA PHE A 128 -20.26 -4.93 7.52
C PHE A 128 -19.09 -5.14 8.50
N GLU A 129 -18.12 -4.22 8.54
CA GLU A 129 -17.07 -4.26 9.56
C GLU A 129 -17.66 -4.30 10.98
N ALA A 130 -18.68 -3.49 11.26
CA ALA A 130 -19.32 -3.48 12.57
C ALA A 130 -19.93 -4.85 12.96
N LEU A 131 -20.37 -5.65 11.97
CA LEU A 131 -20.89 -7.01 12.17
C LEU A 131 -19.77 -8.01 12.43
N LEU A 132 -18.68 -7.98 11.67
CA LEU A 132 -17.52 -8.88 11.82
C LEU A 132 -16.97 -8.87 13.25
N TYR A 133 -17.00 -7.71 13.90
CA TYR A 133 -16.35 -7.49 15.19
C TYR A 133 -17.33 -7.35 16.37
N SER A 134 -18.59 -7.76 16.18
CA SER A 134 -19.60 -7.89 17.25
C SER A 134 -19.68 -6.65 18.17
N SER A 135 -20.29 -5.57 17.66
CA SER A 135 -20.96 -4.51 18.44
C SER A 135 -20.13 -3.52 19.28
N ASN A 136 -18.86 -3.25 18.97
CA ASN A 136 -18.20 -2.06 19.53
C ASN A 136 -17.73 -1.10 18.43
N GLN A 137 -18.16 0.16 18.54
CA GLN A 137 -17.95 1.27 17.59
C GLN A 137 -16.47 1.61 17.30
N PHE A 138 -15.53 0.92 17.92
CA PHE A 138 -14.10 1.24 17.96
C PHE A 138 -13.20 0.25 17.20
N TYR A 139 -13.75 -0.79 16.57
CA TYR A 139 -12.99 -1.60 15.60
C TYR A 139 -13.10 -0.99 14.19
N ARG A 140 -12.61 0.24 14.05
CA ARG A 140 -12.55 0.98 12.79
C ARG A 140 -11.09 1.16 12.34
N ASP A 141 -10.33 0.08 12.40
CA ASP A 141 -8.89 0.08 12.10
C ASP A 141 -8.64 0.22 10.59
N HIS A 142 -9.48 -0.33 9.70
CA HIS A 142 -9.19 -0.31 8.26
C HIS A 142 -9.17 1.11 7.67
N VAL A 143 -10.10 1.99 8.06
CA VAL A 143 -10.09 3.39 7.56
C VAL A 143 -8.84 4.14 8.03
N ILE A 144 -8.44 3.92 9.28
CA ILE A 144 -7.26 4.56 9.88
C ILE A 144 -5.99 3.94 9.30
N HIS A 145 -5.97 2.63 9.09
CA HIS A 145 -4.91 1.89 8.41
C HIS A 145 -4.70 2.45 7.01
N LEU A 146 -5.74 2.49 6.17
CA LEU A 146 -5.70 3.08 4.83
C LEU A 146 -5.11 4.50 4.86
N PHE A 147 -5.54 5.32 5.81
CA PHE A 147 -5.06 6.69 5.96
C PHE A 147 -3.59 6.79 6.43
N ARG A 148 -3.17 5.94 7.37
CA ARG A 148 -1.77 5.85 7.82
C ARG A 148 -0.88 5.33 6.71
N THR A 149 -1.28 4.27 6.00
CA THR A 149 -0.58 3.72 4.83
C THR A 149 -0.38 4.80 3.77
N TRP A 150 -1.41 5.60 3.49
CA TRP A 150 -1.31 6.77 2.61
C TRP A 150 -0.29 7.80 3.09
N LEU A 151 -0.33 8.20 4.37
CA LEU A 151 0.63 9.16 4.96
C LEU A 151 2.08 8.68 4.92
N ILE A 152 2.34 7.40 5.20
CA ILE A 152 3.68 6.80 5.14
C ILE A 152 4.25 6.94 3.74
N GLY A 153 3.50 6.51 2.72
CA GLY A 153 3.99 6.54 1.35
C GLY A 153 4.20 7.96 0.84
N LEU A 154 3.35 8.91 1.24
CA LEU A 154 3.59 10.33 0.94
C LEU A 154 4.88 10.85 1.54
N ASN A 155 5.14 10.53 2.81
CA ASN A 155 6.37 10.95 3.45
C ASN A 155 7.58 10.34 2.73
N ILE A 156 7.50 9.09 2.25
CA ILE A 156 8.54 8.46 1.42
C ILE A 156 8.70 9.21 0.08
N LEU A 157 7.60 9.47 -0.65
CA LEU A 157 7.60 10.17 -1.94
C LEU A 157 8.23 11.56 -1.88
N ILE A 158 7.96 12.27 -0.79
CA ILE A 158 8.42 13.63 -0.54
C ILE A 158 9.85 13.65 0.03
N THR A 159 10.31 12.54 0.63
CA THR A 159 11.63 12.49 1.23
C THR A 159 12.69 12.69 0.16
N ASP A 160 13.68 13.50 0.54
CA ASP A 160 14.79 13.90 -0.32
C ASP A 160 16.12 13.34 0.22
N PRO A 161 16.44 12.07 -0.08
CA PRO A 161 17.75 11.52 0.21
C PRO A 161 18.73 11.98 -0.88
N GLY A 162 19.27 13.19 -0.72
CA GLY A 162 20.44 13.67 -1.50
C GLY A 162 20.19 14.76 -2.55
N GLY A 163 19.07 15.49 -2.49
CA GLY A 163 18.72 16.58 -3.41
C GLY A 163 17.77 16.20 -4.55
N VAL A 164 17.30 14.95 -4.59
CA VAL A 164 16.31 14.43 -5.55
C VAL A 164 15.19 13.71 -4.78
N HIS A 165 13.98 14.26 -4.83
CA HIS A 165 12.80 13.63 -4.26
C HIS A 165 12.49 12.27 -4.89
N PHE A 166 12.02 11.32 -4.07
CA PHE A 166 11.73 9.95 -4.52
C PHE A 166 10.66 9.89 -5.62
N PHE A 167 9.71 10.83 -5.68
CA PHE A 167 8.72 10.86 -6.75
C PHE A 167 9.33 10.97 -8.16
N ASN A 168 10.47 11.65 -8.33
CA ASN A 168 11.14 11.76 -9.64
C ASN A 168 11.74 10.42 -10.12
N LYS A 169 11.88 9.47 -9.19
CA LYS A 169 12.46 8.15 -9.46
C LYS A 169 11.41 7.11 -9.78
N ILE A 170 10.13 7.40 -9.52
CA ILE A 170 9.02 6.50 -9.85
C ILE A 170 8.83 6.48 -11.35
N SER A 171 9.13 5.33 -11.94
CA SER A 171 8.86 5.06 -13.34
C SER A 171 7.62 4.19 -13.47
N ILE A 172 6.76 4.56 -14.41
CA ILE A 172 5.77 3.63 -14.96
C ILE A 172 6.54 2.64 -15.82
N GLU A 173 6.32 1.34 -15.59
CA GLU A 173 6.91 0.29 -16.42
C GLU A 173 6.34 0.35 -17.85
N GLY A 174 7.03 1.08 -18.73
CA GLY A 174 6.97 0.94 -20.18
C GLY A 174 7.92 -0.15 -20.70
N ASP A 175 7.95 -0.41 -22.00
CA ASP A 175 9.02 -1.25 -22.56
C ASP A 175 10.38 -0.56 -22.36
N HIS A 176 11.48 -1.32 -22.33
CA HIS A 176 12.85 -0.82 -22.07
C HIS A 176 13.32 0.33 -22.97
N LEU A 177 12.51 0.72 -23.94
CA LEU A 177 12.76 1.75 -24.93
C LEU A 177 12.09 3.10 -24.60
N GLN A 178 11.02 3.12 -23.81
CA GLN A 178 10.30 4.36 -23.46
C GLN A 178 9.66 4.28 -22.07
N THR A 179 10.14 5.12 -21.16
CA THR A 179 9.51 5.38 -19.85
C THR A 179 8.59 6.60 -19.96
N PHE A 180 7.31 6.43 -19.63
CA PHE A 180 6.40 7.56 -19.50
C PHE A 180 6.68 8.29 -18.19
N THR A 181 6.92 9.59 -18.27
CA THR A 181 7.11 10.45 -17.10
C THR A 181 5.77 10.99 -16.62
N MET A 182 5.48 10.87 -15.33
CA MET A 182 4.33 11.50 -14.69
C MET A 182 4.76 12.79 -13.99
N ASN A 183 3.87 13.77 -13.95
CA ASN A 183 4.07 14.96 -13.15
C ASN A 183 3.90 14.64 -11.66
N PHE A 184 4.53 15.45 -10.80
CA PHE A 184 4.39 15.36 -9.33
C PHE A 184 2.94 15.21 -8.86
N PHE A 185 2.03 16.04 -9.39
CA PHE A 185 0.61 16.01 -9.04
C PHE A 185 -0.11 14.73 -9.49
N GLU A 186 0.29 14.15 -10.62
CA GLU A 186 -0.24 12.89 -11.12
C GLU A 186 0.24 11.71 -10.26
N ILE A 187 1.52 11.68 -9.88
CA ILE A 187 2.10 10.64 -9.00
C ILE A 187 1.38 10.64 -7.65
N ILE A 188 1.19 11.81 -7.05
CA ILE A 188 0.46 11.92 -5.76
C ILE A 188 -0.98 11.46 -5.90
N SER A 189 -1.65 11.80 -7.00
CA SER A 189 -3.05 11.41 -7.24
C SER A 189 -3.16 9.90 -7.46
N VAL A 190 -2.25 9.31 -8.24
CA VAL A 190 -2.12 7.87 -8.45
C VAL A 190 -1.87 7.14 -7.13
N TRP A 191 -0.91 7.60 -6.32
CA TRP A 191 -0.64 7.05 -4.99
C TRP A 191 -1.87 7.14 -4.09
N THR A 192 -2.51 8.31 -4.04
CA THR A 192 -3.67 8.56 -3.18
C THR A 192 -4.82 7.60 -3.48
N ILE A 193 -5.14 7.37 -4.77
CA ILE A 193 -6.18 6.40 -5.14
C ILE A 193 -5.72 4.98 -4.79
N ALA A 194 -4.48 4.61 -5.10
CA ALA A 194 -3.96 3.27 -4.84
C ALA A 194 -3.96 2.92 -3.35
N SER A 195 -3.41 3.79 -2.51
CA SER A 195 -3.27 3.54 -1.07
C SER A 195 -4.60 3.64 -0.33
N LEU A 196 -5.51 4.54 -0.70
CA LEU A 196 -6.78 4.70 0.01
C LEU A 196 -7.82 3.63 -0.36
N CYS A 197 -7.66 2.96 -1.50
CA CYS A 197 -8.65 2.01 -2.01
C CYS A 197 -8.16 0.55 -2.04
N HIS A 198 -6.95 0.24 -1.57
CA HIS A 198 -6.38 -1.10 -1.71
C HIS A 198 -7.12 -2.20 -0.95
N ASP A 199 -7.74 -1.88 0.20
CA ASP A 199 -8.43 -2.85 1.08
C ASP A 199 -9.96 -2.91 0.92
N LEU A 200 -10.54 -2.29 -0.10
CA LEU A 200 -12.00 -2.28 -0.30
C LEU A 200 -12.62 -3.70 -0.44
N GLY A 201 -11.84 -4.69 -0.86
CA GLY A 201 -12.23 -6.09 -0.99
C GLY A 201 -12.09 -6.94 0.27
N TYR A 202 -11.51 -6.41 1.36
CA TYR A 202 -11.20 -7.21 2.57
C TYR A 202 -12.42 -7.88 3.22
N PRO A 203 -13.57 -7.21 3.40
CA PRO A 203 -14.80 -7.84 3.88
C PRO A 203 -15.25 -9.06 3.11
N LEU A 204 -15.12 -9.03 1.77
CA LEU A 204 -15.56 -10.13 0.92
C LEU A 204 -14.66 -11.36 1.10
N GLU A 205 -13.36 -11.15 1.30
CA GLU A 205 -12.43 -12.22 1.67
C GLU A 205 -12.80 -12.82 3.04
N LYS A 206 -13.06 -11.98 4.06
CA LYS A 206 -13.45 -12.45 5.40
C LYS A 206 -14.80 -13.13 5.45
N PHE A 207 -15.75 -12.68 4.64
CA PHE A 207 -17.05 -13.33 4.52
C PHE A 207 -16.91 -14.78 4.05
N LYS A 208 -16.04 -15.05 3.07
CA LYS A 208 -15.74 -16.41 2.60
C LYS A 208 -15.16 -17.29 3.72
N GLU A 209 -14.27 -16.75 4.56
CA GLU A 209 -13.75 -17.46 5.73
C GLU A 209 -14.85 -17.80 6.75
N ILE A 210 -15.77 -16.88 7.00
CA ILE A 210 -16.91 -17.09 7.91
C ILE A 210 -17.83 -18.17 7.36
N LEU A 211 -18.20 -18.08 6.07
CA LEU A 211 -19.03 -19.08 5.42
C LEU A 211 -18.40 -20.48 5.47
N HIS A 212 -17.09 -20.58 5.30
CA HIS A 212 -16.36 -21.84 5.42
C HIS A 212 -16.45 -22.42 6.84
N LYS A 213 -16.28 -21.58 7.88
CA LYS A 213 -16.44 -21.99 9.27
C LYS A 213 -17.87 -22.44 9.58
N THR A 214 -18.87 -21.72 9.08
CA THR A 214 -20.29 -22.09 9.22
C THR A 214 -20.59 -23.41 8.49
N SER A 215 -20.04 -23.62 7.29
CA SER A 215 -20.19 -24.88 6.54
C SER A 215 -19.63 -26.06 7.32
N LYS A 216 -18.40 -25.93 7.85
CA LYS A 216 -17.77 -26.94 8.72
C LYS A 216 -18.57 -27.23 9.99
N MET A 217 -19.21 -26.22 10.58
CA MET A 217 -20.11 -26.44 11.71
C MET A 217 -21.35 -27.24 11.29
N MET A 218 -21.91 -26.95 10.12
CA MET A 218 -23.08 -27.67 9.61
C MET A 218 -22.76 -29.09 9.16
N GLU A 219 -21.51 -29.41 8.81
CA GLU A 219 -21.08 -30.79 8.52
C GLU A 219 -21.35 -31.75 9.71
N PHE A 220 -21.38 -31.22 10.94
CA PHE A 220 -21.77 -32.00 12.13
C PHE A 220 -23.26 -32.33 12.19
N LEU A 221 -24.11 -31.57 11.48
CA LEU A 221 -25.56 -31.75 11.46
C LEU A 221 -26.04 -32.45 10.17
N VAL A 222 -25.39 -32.17 9.04
CA VAL A 222 -25.75 -32.69 7.71
C VAL A 222 -24.46 -33.10 7.00
N SER A 223 -24.40 -34.32 6.45
CA SER A 223 -23.19 -34.86 5.81
C SER A 223 -22.70 -34.11 4.58
N ASN A 224 -23.52 -33.21 4.01
CA ASN A 224 -23.15 -32.33 2.90
C ASN A 224 -24.00 -31.05 2.94
N PRO A 225 -23.65 -30.06 3.77
CA PRO A 225 -24.43 -28.84 3.88
C PRO A 225 -24.22 -27.98 2.63
N SER A 226 -25.23 -27.88 1.77
CA SER A 226 -25.21 -26.96 0.63
C SER A 226 -25.62 -25.56 1.07
N ILE A 227 -24.67 -24.73 1.51
CA ILE A 227 -24.89 -23.28 1.50
C ILE A 227 -24.78 -22.85 0.04
N SER A 228 -25.91 -22.62 -0.62
CA SER A 228 -25.92 -22.08 -1.98
C SER A 228 -25.26 -20.68 -1.97
N GLN A 229 -24.01 -20.62 -2.40
CA GLN A 229 -23.25 -19.40 -2.60
C GLN A 229 -23.30 -19.04 -4.09
N ASP A 230 -24.17 -18.12 -4.47
CA ASP A 230 -24.06 -17.45 -5.78
C ASP A 230 -23.26 -16.15 -5.63
N ILE A 231 -22.02 -16.25 -5.11
CA ILE A 231 -20.98 -15.23 -5.31
C ILE A 231 -20.17 -15.56 -6.59
N LYS A 232 -20.59 -16.59 -7.32
CA LYS A 232 -20.08 -16.83 -8.67
C LYS A 232 -20.70 -15.75 -9.55
N PHE A 233 -19.88 -14.77 -9.90
CA PHE A 233 -20.13 -13.96 -11.08
C PHE A 233 -20.54 -14.93 -12.19
N SER A 234 -21.67 -14.68 -12.85
CA SER A 234 -22.13 -15.56 -13.92
C SER A 234 -22.50 -14.72 -15.14
N GLY A 235 -22.22 -15.27 -16.32
CA GLY A 235 -22.53 -14.63 -17.60
C GLY A 235 -21.72 -13.36 -17.85
N THR A 236 -22.37 -12.20 -17.85
CA THR A 236 -21.76 -10.91 -18.22
C THR A 236 -20.75 -10.41 -17.19
N GLN A 237 -20.95 -10.74 -15.90
CA GLN A 237 -20.04 -10.30 -14.84
C GLN A 237 -18.66 -10.94 -14.95
N ASP A 238 -18.58 -12.21 -15.36
CA ASP A 238 -17.32 -12.90 -15.63
C ASP A 238 -16.56 -12.24 -16.78
N LYS A 239 -17.26 -11.86 -17.85
CA LYS A 239 -16.65 -11.18 -19.00
C LYS A 239 -16.04 -9.82 -18.60
N ILE A 240 -16.74 -9.07 -17.74
CA ILE A 240 -16.22 -7.79 -17.22
C ILE A 240 -15.00 -8.05 -16.32
N ASN A 241 -15.07 -9.03 -15.43
CA ASN A 241 -13.93 -9.36 -14.57
C ASN A 241 -12.72 -9.83 -15.40
N GLU A 242 -12.94 -10.67 -16.41
CA GLU A 242 -11.92 -11.13 -17.33
C GLU A 242 -11.27 -9.96 -18.09
N PHE A 243 -12.09 -9.02 -18.57
CA PHE A 243 -11.62 -7.80 -19.22
C PHE A 243 -10.71 -6.97 -18.31
N ILE A 244 -11.11 -6.77 -17.05
CA ILE A 244 -10.33 -6.01 -16.07
C ILE A 244 -9.01 -6.73 -15.76
N VAL A 245 -9.04 -8.05 -15.57
CA VAL A 245 -7.83 -8.85 -15.33
C VAL A 245 -6.89 -8.79 -16.54
N LYS A 246 -7.41 -8.82 -17.78
CA LYS A 246 -6.62 -8.63 -19.00
C LYS A 246 -5.99 -7.25 -19.08
N MET A 247 -6.72 -6.20 -18.67
CA MET A 247 -6.22 -4.83 -18.64
C MET A 247 -5.07 -4.67 -17.63
N ILE A 248 -5.26 -5.14 -16.39
CA ILE A 248 -4.23 -5.10 -15.33
C ILE A 248 -2.98 -5.87 -15.74
N SER A 249 -3.13 -6.98 -16.47
CA SER A 249 -2.03 -7.83 -16.91
C SER A 249 -1.41 -7.43 -18.25
N SER A 250 -1.84 -6.33 -18.88
CA SER A 250 -1.31 -5.94 -20.18
C SER A 250 -0.05 -5.07 -20.10
N LYS A 251 0.72 -5.04 -21.19
CA LYS A 251 1.81 -4.10 -21.44
C LYS A 251 1.65 -3.54 -22.85
N MET A 252 1.87 -2.24 -23.02
CA MET A 252 1.88 -1.63 -24.34
C MET A 252 3.22 -1.90 -25.03
N LYS A 253 3.19 -2.39 -26.26
CA LYS A 253 4.37 -2.56 -27.11
C LYS A 253 4.41 -1.46 -28.17
N PRO A 254 5.53 -0.73 -28.31
CA PRO A 254 5.69 0.24 -29.38
C PRO A 254 5.88 -0.48 -30.71
N VAL A 255 5.21 0.00 -31.74
CA VAL A 255 5.37 -0.40 -33.14
C VAL A 255 5.37 0.88 -33.97
N ALA A 256 6.55 1.27 -34.44
CA ALA A 256 6.81 2.61 -34.98
C ALA A 256 6.44 3.71 -33.97
N ASP A 257 5.46 4.57 -34.30
CA ASP A 257 5.01 5.71 -33.48
C ASP A 257 3.77 5.40 -32.62
N ASN A 258 3.31 4.15 -32.67
CA ASN A 258 2.01 3.70 -32.17
C ASN A 258 2.16 2.56 -31.17
N PHE A 259 1.20 2.41 -30.25
CA PHE A 259 1.25 1.38 -29.22
C PHE A 259 0.16 0.34 -29.36
N TYR A 260 0.48 -0.91 -29.06
CA TYR A 260 -0.48 -2.02 -29.01
C TYR A 260 -0.51 -2.63 -27.61
N ALA A 261 -1.71 -2.77 -27.04
CA ALA A 261 -1.90 -3.41 -25.75
C ALA A 261 -1.76 -4.94 -25.90
N ARG A 262 -0.75 -5.55 -25.28
CA ARG A 262 -0.59 -7.01 -25.27
C ARG A 262 -0.72 -7.56 -23.87
N THR A 263 -1.59 -8.54 -23.67
CA THR A 263 -1.75 -9.24 -22.39
C THR A 263 -0.49 -10.07 -22.08
N GLN A 264 0.06 -9.89 -20.88
CA GLN A 264 1.17 -10.70 -20.39
C GLN A 264 0.62 -11.94 -19.69
N SER A 265 0.68 -13.10 -20.35
CA SER A 265 0.17 -14.38 -19.84
C SER A 265 0.64 -14.71 -18.42
N LYS A 266 1.90 -14.38 -18.08
CA LYS A 266 2.49 -14.57 -16.74
C LYS A 266 1.74 -13.79 -15.65
N TYR A 267 1.33 -12.56 -15.92
CA TYR A 267 0.57 -11.74 -14.97
C TYR A 267 -0.91 -12.14 -14.97
N TYR A 268 -1.47 -12.40 -16.14
CA TYR A 268 -2.87 -12.81 -16.30
C TYR A 268 -3.21 -14.05 -15.46
N ILE A 269 -2.40 -15.11 -15.54
CA ILE A 269 -2.63 -16.35 -14.80
C ILE A 269 -2.53 -16.10 -13.29
N LYS A 270 -1.57 -15.29 -12.84
CA LYS A 270 -1.38 -14.99 -11.41
C LYS A 270 -2.55 -14.21 -10.83
N TYR A 271 -3.02 -13.18 -11.53
CA TYR A 271 -4.21 -12.43 -11.09
C TYR A 271 -5.49 -13.25 -11.18
N SER A 272 -5.61 -14.13 -12.18
CA SER A 272 -6.74 -15.05 -12.29
C SER A 272 -6.77 -16.01 -11.10
N LYS A 273 -5.61 -16.55 -10.70
CA LYS A 273 -5.48 -17.37 -9.49
C LYS A 273 -5.84 -16.57 -8.23
N SER A 274 -5.36 -15.33 -8.08
CA SER A 274 -5.76 -14.46 -6.96
C SER A 274 -7.26 -14.17 -6.94
N LEU A 275 -7.91 -14.11 -8.10
CA LEU A 275 -9.36 -13.93 -8.22
C LEU A 275 -10.12 -15.19 -7.78
N GLU A 276 -9.64 -16.39 -8.16
CA GLU A 276 -10.19 -17.68 -7.68
C GLU A 276 -10.06 -17.83 -6.16
N ASP A 277 -8.97 -17.33 -5.59
CA ASP A 277 -8.73 -17.32 -4.15
C ASP A 277 -9.59 -16.27 -3.42
N TYR A 278 -10.17 -15.30 -4.14
CA TYR A 278 -10.85 -14.10 -3.61
C TYR A 278 -9.92 -13.23 -2.75
N SER A 279 -8.67 -13.08 -3.19
CA SER A 279 -7.72 -12.18 -2.52
C SER A 279 -8.22 -10.74 -2.58
N HIS A 280 -8.26 -10.04 -1.44
CA HIS A 280 -8.87 -8.72 -1.37
C HIS A 280 -8.30 -7.69 -2.34
N GLY A 281 -7.00 -7.73 -2.66
CA GLY A 281 -6.41 -6.76 -3.59
C GLY A 281 -6.99 -6.82 -5.01
N ILE A 282 -7.19 -8.01 -5.59
CA ILE A 282 -7.80 -8.08 -6.93
C ILE A 282 -9.29 -7.71 -6.88
N ILE A 283 -9.99 -8.06 -5.79
CA ILE A 283 -11.38 -7.69 -5.59
C ILE A 283 -11.53 -6.16 -5.44
N SER A 284 -10.65 -5.51 -4.69
CA SER A 284 -10.57 -4.05 -4.57
C SER A 284 -10.38 -3.39 -5.93
N ALA A 285 -9.46 -3.91 -6.75
CA ALA A 285 -9.23 -3.40 -8.11
C ALA A 285 -10.51 -3.53 -8.98
N LEU A 286 -11.24 -4.65 -8.88
CA LEU A 286 -12.51 -4.85 -9.58
C LEU A 286 -13.61 -3.87 -9.11
N ILE A 287 -13.71 -3.63 -7.80
CA ILE A 287 -14.70 -2.69 -7.22
C ILE A 287 -14.44 -1.28 -7.75
N ILE A 288 -13.19 -0.82 -7.67
CA ILE A 288 -12.79 0.52 -8.11
C ILE A 288 -13.07 0.70 -9.59
N TYR A 289 -12.69 -0.29 -10.42
CA TYR A 289 -12.92 -0.23 -11.86
C TYR A 289 -14.40 -0.09 -12.21
N LYS A 290 -15.27 -0.81 -11.50
CA LYS A 290 -16.71 -0.81 -11.74
C LYS A 290 -17.42 0.43 -11.19
N SER A 291 -16.91 1.00 -10.10
CA SER A 291 -17.58 2.11 -9.41
C SER A 291 -17.22 3.48 -9.99
N LEU A 292 -15.99 3.65 -10.46
CA LEU A 292 -15.49 4.95 -10.91
C LEU A 292 -15.49 5.06 -12.44
N LEU A 293 -16.22 6.04 -12.96
CA LEU A 293 -16.34 6.27 -14.41
C LEU A 293 -14.98 6.56 -15.06
N TYR A 294 -14.05 7.16 -14.33
CA TYR A 294 -12.68 7.41 -14.78
C TYR A 294 -11.97 6.16 -15.32
N PHE A 295 -12.27 4.98 -14.77
CA PHE A 295 -11.71 3.72 -15.27
C PHE A 295 -12.53 3.11 -16.40
N LEU A 296 -13.84 3.36 -16.45
CA LEU A 296 -14.70 2.91 -17.55
C LEU A 296 -14.47 3.70 -18.85
N GLU A 297 -14.01 4.94 -18.74
CA GLU A 297 -13.55 5.78 -19.85
C GLU A 297 -12.14 5.37 -20.37
N SER A 298 -11.60 4.24 -19.92
CA SER A 298 -10.34 3.72 -20.44
C SER A 298 -10.54 3.09 -21.81
N ASP A 299 -9.83 3.59 -22.81
CA ASP A 299 -9.70 2.89 -24.09
C ASP A 299 -8.88 1.61 -23.86
N PHE A 300 -9.55 0.47 -23.75
CA PHE A 300 -8.90 -0.84 -23.77
C PHE A 300 -9.58 -1.70 -24.83
N SER A 301 -8.81 -2.02 -25.86
CA SER A 301 -9.19 -2.95 -26.90
C SER A 301 -8.71 -4.34 -26.51
N THR A 302 -9.64 -5.29 -26.47
CA THR A 302 -9.27 -6.72 -26.45
C THR A 302 -8.76 -7.21 -27.80
N HIS A 303 -8.94 -6.43 -28.86
CA HIS A 303 -8.47 -6.73 -30.20
C HIS A 303 -7.04 -6.22 -30.37
N ASP A 304 -6.18 -7.09 -30.87
CA ASP A 304 -4.74 -6.83 -31.06
C ASP A 304 -4.44 -5.74 -32.12
N ASP A 305 -5.46 -5.30 -32.88
CA ASP A 305 -5.32 -4.38 -34.01
C ASP A 305 -5.54 -2.90 -33.65
N HIS A 306 -6.03 -2.61 -32.44
CA HIS A 306 -6.26 -1.23 -32.04
C HIS A 306 -4.94 -0.54 -31.67
N VAL A 307 -4.77 0.64 -32.26
CA VAL A 307 -3.59 1.47 -32.12
C VAL A 307 -3.86 2.56 -31.11
N PHE A 308 -2.98 2.66 -30.11
CA PHE A 308 -3.00 3.75 -29.13
C PHE A 308 -1.98 4.83 -29.51
N GLY A 309 -2.38 6.09 -29.40
CA GLY A 309 -1.44 7.21 -29.42
C GLY A 309 -0.55 7.26 -28.18
N THR A 310 0.42 8.17 -28.17
CA THR A 310 1.34 8.37 -27.03
C THR A 310 0.61 8.76 -25.75
N GLU A 311 -0.35 9.70 -25.83
CA GLU A 311 -1.12 10.14 -24.67
C GLU A 311 -2.13 9.09 -24.21
N ASP A 312 -2.75 8.36 -25.14
CA ASP A 312 -3.64 7.24 -24.80
C ASP A 312 -2.87 6.15 -24.03
N ALA A 313 -1.66 5.82 -24.49
CA ALA A 313 -0.78 4.89 -23.81
C ALA A 313 -0.40 5.39 -22.41
N ARG A 314 -0.05 6.67 -22.25
CA ARG A 314 0.27 7.27 -20.94
C ARG A 314 -0.90 7.14 -19.96
N GLN A 315 -2.10 7.53 -20.37
CA GLN A 315 -3.31 7.45 -19.54
C GLN A 315 -3.71 6.00 -19.23
N TYR A 316 -3.54 5.11 -20.21
CA TYR A 316 -3.73 3.68 -20.01
C TYR A 316 -2.80 3.15 -18.92
N TYR A 317 -1.52 3.48 -19.00
CA TYR A 317 -0.51 3.07 -18.04
C TYR A 317 -0.79 3.60 -16.63
N MET A 318 -1.22 4.87 -16.50
CA MET A 318 -1.58 5.45 -15.21
C MET A 318 -2.75 4.71 -14.55
N ARG A 319 -3.84 4.48 -15.31
CA ARG A 319 -5.01 3.71 -14.82
C ARG A 319 -4.64 2.28 -14.46
N ARG A 320 -3.87 1.62 -15.34
CA ARG A 320 -3.40 0.26 -15.13
C ARG A 320 -2.53 0.17 -13.89
N ASP A 321 -1.61 1.11 -13.66
CA ASP A 321 -0.67 1.05 -12.54
C ASP A 321 -1.35 1.27 -11.19
N ILE A 322 -2.41 2.09 -11.13
CA ILE A 322 -3.29 2.15 -9.94
C ILE A 322 -3.86 0.75 -9.65
N LEU A 323 -4.53 0.15 -10.64
CA LEU A 323 -5.20 -1.15 -10.46
C LEU A 323 -4.21 -2.28 -10.23
N ARG A 324 -3.05 -2.24 -10.86
CA ARG A 324 -1.96 -3.21 -10.72
C ARG A 324 -1.34 -3.12 -9.33
N SER A 325 -1.14 -1.92 -8.80
CA SER A 325 -0.62 -1.75 -7.43
C SER A 325 -1.59 -2.35 -6.41
N ILE A 326 -2.88 -2.04 -6.55
CA ILE A 326 -3.94 -2.59 -5.71
C ILE A 326 -4.06 -4.11 -5.89
N ALA A 327 -4.02 -4.65 -7.11
CA ALA A 327 -4.12 -6.09 -7.30
C ALA A 327 -2.89 -6.85 -6.78
N SER A 328 -1.70 -6.25 -6.90
CA SER A 328 -0.45 -6.94 -6.57
C SER A 328 -0.13 -6.98 -5.09
N HIS A 329 -0.66 -6.07 -4.26
CA HIS A 329 -0.27 -6.01 -2.84
C HIS A 329 -0.62 -7.28 -2.04
N THR A 330 -1.63 -8.04 -2.51
CA THR A 330 -1.98 -9.36 -1.95
C THR A 330 -1.44 -10.55 -2.76
N CYS A 331 -0.99 -10.32 -3.99
CA CYS A 331 -0.59 -11.38 -4.91
C CYS A 331 0.86 -11.82 -4.66
N ARG A 332 1.04 -12.89 -3.88
CA ARG A 332 2.37 -13.45 -3.55
C ARG A 332 3.13 -14.04 -4.74
N ASP A 333 2.43 -14.35 -5.83
CA ASP A 333 3.02 -15.00 -7.00
C ASP A 333 3.78 -14.02 -7.90
N ILE A 334 3.51 -12.73 -7.77
CA ILE A 334 4.21 -11.64 -8.46
C ILE A 334 5.44 -11.28 -7.63
N TYR A 335 6.60 -11.30 -8.28
CA TYR A 335 7.83 -10.84 -7.65
C TYR A 335 8.17 -9.45 -8.16
N HIS A 336 8.75 -8.62 -7.29
CA HIS A 336 9.07 -7.22 -7.57
C HIS A 336 10.58 -7.03 -7.71
N MET A 337 11.00 -6.34 -8.77
CA MET A 337 12.43 -6.14 -9.08
C MET A 337 12.93 -4.73 -8.81
N HIS A 338 12.04 -3.73 -8.89
CA HIS A 338 12.39 -2.32 -8.74
C HIS A 338 11.72 -1.72 -7.50
N SER A 339 12.52 -1.09 -6.64
CA SER A 339 12.10 -0.28 -5.48
C SER A 339 11.30 0.96 -5.87
N THR A 340 11.46 1.41 -7.12
CA THR A 340 10.76 2.54 -7.75
C THR A 340 9.36 2.20 -8.26
N SER A 341 8.93 0.94 -8.13
CA SER A 341 7.60 0.52 -8.57
C SER A 341 6.53 0.84 -7.52
N LEU A 342 5.42 1.43 -7.96
CA LEU A 342 4.27 1.76 -7.11
C LEU A 342 3.69 0.55 -6.34
N PRO A 343 3.59 -0.66 -6.94
CA PRO A 343 3.11 -1.83 -6.21
C PRO A 343 3.99 -2.22 -5.01
N LEU A 344 5.31 -2.13 -5.14
CA LEU A 344 6.22 -2.46 -4.05
C LEU A 344 6.18 -1.40 -2.94
N LEU A 345 6.08 -0.12 -3.31
CA LEU A 345 5.87 0.96 -2.33
C LEU A 345 4.60 0.72 -1.52
N LEU A 346 3.50 0.31 -2.16
CA LEU A 346 2.24 0.00 -1.47
C LEU A 346 2.38 -1.18 -0.51
N ILE A 347 3.01 -2.28 -0.95
CA ILE A 347 3.27 -3.46 -0.10
C ILE A 347 4.08 -3.07 1.14
N ILE A 348 5.12 -2.26 0.95
CA ILE A 348 5.97 -1.82 2.05
C ILE A 348 5.14 -0.93 2.98
N CYS A 349 4.43 0.08 2.49
CA CYS A 349 3.65 0.97 3.35
C CYS A 349 2.55 0.24 4.15
N ASP A 350 1.89 -0.73 3.52
CA ASP A 350 0.89 -1.60 4.17
C ASP A 350 1.53 -2.42 5.30
N ASP A 351 2.64 -3.11 5.03
CA ASP A 351 3.39 -3.88 6.04
C ASP A 351 4.07 -2.96 7.09
N LEU A 352 4.38 -1.71 6.75
CA LEU A 352 4.96 -0.73 7.68
C LEU A 352 3.96 -0.28 8.74
N GLN A 353 2.67 -0.23 8.38
CA GLN A 353 1.60 0.17 9.27
C GLN A 353 1.26 -0.94 10.27
N GLU A 354 2.12 -1.14 11.28
CA GLU A 354 1.86 -2.05 12.41
C GLU A 354 1.58 -1.32 13.73
N TRP A 355 2.06 -0.07 13.90
CA TRP A 355 1.86 0.67 15.14
C TRP A 355 0.41 1.14 15.29
N GLY A 356 -0.09 1.17 16.52
CA GLY A 356 -1.44 1.65 16.83
C GLY A 356 -2.58 0.72 16.38
N ARG A 357 -2.29 -0.51 15.92
CA ARG A 357 -3.28 -1.59 15.76
C ARG A 357 -3.58 -2.20 17.14
N LYS A 358 -4.79 -1.99 17.66
CA LYS A 358 -5.21 -2.56 18.96
C LYS A 358 -5.64 -4.01 18.78
N LYS A 359 -5.06 -4.95 19.54
CA LYS A 359 -5.53 -6.35 19.49
C LYS A 359 -6.86 -6.48 20.22
N TRP A 360 -7.67 -7.46 19.79
CA TRP A 360 -8.95 -7.79 20.45
C TRP A 360 -8.80 -8.01 21.97
N SER A 361 -7.67 -8.56 22.42
CA SER A 361 -7.32 -8.73 23.83
C SER A 361 -7.18 -7.41 24.59
N ASP A 362 -6.59 -6.40 23.94
CA ASP A 362 -6.21 -5.12 24.55
C ASP A 362 -7.43 -4.23 24.84
N PHE A 363 -8.58 -4.58 24.27
CA PHE A 363 -9.85 -3.90 24.56
C PHE A 363 -10.49 -4.37 25.87
N TYR A 364 -10.25 -5.62 26.30
CA TYR A 364 -10.84 -6.17 27.53
C TYR A 364 -9.93 -6.02 28.74
N SER A 365 -8.61 -5.96 28.51
CA SER A 365 -7.64 -5.64 29.54
C SER A 365 -7.16 -4.20 29.36
N ASN A 366 -7.40 -3.32 30.32
CA ASN A 366 -6.73 -2.00 30.47
C ASN A 366 -5.18 -2.10 30.62
N SER A 367 -4.56 -3.20 30.17
CA SER A 367 -3.13 -3.37 30.15
C SER A 367 -2.55 -2.55 29.02
N SER A 368 -1.66 -1.62 29.37
CA SER A 368 -0.85 -0.83 28.44
C SER A 368 -0.28 -1.73 27.35
N SER A 369 -0.73 -1.51 26.12
CA SER A 369 -0.17 -2.08 24.91
C SER A 369 1.34 -1.88 24.88
N THR A 370 2.08 -2.86 24.39
CA THR A 370 3.50 -2.68 24.04
C THR A 370 3.61 -1.48 23.12
N ASN A 371 4.41 -0.47 23.50
CA ASN A 371 4.66 0.68 22.62
C ASN A 371 5.52 0.18 21.46
N ILE A 372 4.98 0.23 20.25
CA ILE A 372 5.69 -0.10 19.01
C ILE A 372 6.15 1.21 18.41
N ASN A 373 7.46 1.43 18.44
CA ASN A 373 8.09 2.57 17.80
C ASN A 373 8.62 2.15 16.43
N PHE A 374 8.19 2.84 15.38
CA PHE A 374 8.69 2.65 14.02
C PHE A 374 9.71 3.74 13.67
N SER A 375 10.79 3.35 13.01
CA SER A 375 11.78 4.24 12.42
C SER A 375 12.17 3.75 11.03
N LEU A 376 11.78 4.50 9.99
CA LEU A 376 12.36 4.31 8.65
C LEU A 376 13.78 4.92 8.63
N LEU A 377 14.78 4.09 8.32
CA LEU A 377 16.18 4.50 8.30
C LEU A 377 16.61 4.98 6.89
N SER A 378 16.24 4.25 5.85
CA SER A 378 16.46 4.66 4.44
C SER A 378 15.44 4.04 3.51
N TYR A 379 15.02 4.79 2.50
CA TYR A 379 14.24 4.28 1.37
C TYR A 379 14.80 4.90 0.09
N ASP A 380 15.66 4.14 -0.59
CA ASP A 380 16.36 4.54 -1.81
C ASP A 380 16.19 3.50 -2.92
N GLU A 381 16.59 3.87 -4.14
CA GLU A 381 16.64 2.95 -5.29
C GLU A 381 17.43 1.68 -5.00
N ASN A 382 18.44 1.77 -4.13
CA ASN A 382 19.40 0.70 -3.88
C ASN A 382 19.24 0.03 -2.51
N ASN A 383 18.63 0.71 -1.52
CA ASN A 383 18.57 0.22 -0.15
C ASN A 383 17.25 0.62 0.53
N ILE A 384 16.52 -0.37 1.01
CA ILE A 384 15.35 -0.19 1.87
C ILE A 384 15.72 -0.72 3.26
N SER A 385 15.78 0.17 4.24
CA SER A 385 16.13 -0.18 5.62
C SER A 385 15.09 0.33 6.62
N VAL A 386 14.53 -0.61 7.37
CA VAL A 386 13.44 -0.38 8.33
C VAL A 386 13.85 -0.89 9.71
N GLU A 387 13.54 -0.13 10.75
CA GLU A 387 13.72 -0.55 12.14
C GLU A 387 12.43 -0.38 12.96
N TYR A 388 12.06 -1.44 13.67
CA TYR A 388 10.95 -1.44 14.63
C TYR A 388 11.49 -1.70 16.05
N THR A 389 10.99 -0.96 17.03
CA THR A 389 11.34 -1.13 18.45
C THR A 389 10.09 -1.42 19.26
N PHE A 390 10.09 -2.55 19.98
CA PHE A 390 9.00 -3.00 20.84
C PHE A 390 9.41 -2.82 22.30
N GLU A 391 8.75 -1.91 23.00
CA GLU A 391 9.03 -1.63 24.40
C GLU A 391 8.19 -2.51 25.35
N LYS A 392 8.86 -3.11 26.35
CA LYS A 392 8.24 -3.80 27.50
C LYS A 392 7.29 -4.95 27.11
N ALA A 393 7.70 -5.83 26.21
CA ALA A 393 6.93 -7.02 25.86
C ALA A 393 6.77 -7.98 27.07
N LYS A 394 5.61 -8.64 27.20
CA LYS A 394 5.37 -9.69 28.20
C LYS A 394 5.45 -11.09 27.54
N MET A 395 5.59 -12.14 28.35
CA MET A 395 5.36 -13.52 27.87
C MET A 395 3.86 -13.81 27.93
N PRO A 396 3.24 -14.45 26.92
CA PRO A 396 3.82 -15.16 25.76
C PRO A 396 4.02 -14.33 24.48
N ASP A 397 3.84 -13.00 24.52
CA ASP A 397 3.78 -12.16 23.32
C ASP A 397 5.06 -12.20 22.46
N VAL A 398 6.23 -12.37 23.09
CA VAL A 398 7.52 -12.45 22.37
C VAL A 398 7.60 -13.63 21.41
N GLU A 399 7.11 -14.82 21.80
CA GLU A 399 7.11 -15.99 20.90
C GLU A 399 6.18 -15.74 19.70
N ILE A 400 5.04 -15.11 19.96
CA ILE A 400 4.07 -14.73 18.93
C ILE A 400 4.68 -13.70 17.96
N TYR A 401 5.36 -12.67 18.47
CA TYR A 401 6.02 -11.66 17.64
C TYR A 401 7.11 -12.26 16.76
N VAL A 402 7.95 -13.15 17.28
CA VAL A 402 9.01 -13.76 16.46
C VAL A 402 8.44 -14.71 15.39
N ASP A 403 7.37 -15.46 15.68
CA ASP A 403 6.69 -16.26 14.64
C ASP A 403 6.01 -15.38 13.58
N GLN A 404 5.45 -14.22 13.98
CA GLN A 404 4.92 -13.22 13.05
C GLN A 404 6.01 -12.64 12.15
N PHE A 405 7.15 -12.21 12.70
CA PHE A 405 8.28 -11.71 11.92
C PHE A 405 8.85 -12.77 10.99
N TYR A 406 8.86 -14.04 11.40
CA TYR A 406 9.28 -15.13 10.53
C TYR A 406 8.28 -15.37 9.37
N LYS A 407 6.97 -15.26 9.62
CA LYS A 407 5.96 -15.30 8.54
C LYS A 407 6.13 -14.13 7.57
N GLN A 408 6.41 -12.95 8.08
CA GLN A 408 6.73 -11.77 7.28
C GLN A 408 8.01 -11.96 6.46
N PHE A 409 9.03 -12.61 7.03
CA PHE A 409 10.22 -13.01 6.28
C PHE A 409 9.89 -13.93 5.12
N ILE A 410 9.05 -14.95 5.32
CA ILE A 410 8.63 -15.83 4.22
C ILE A 410 7.87 -15.05 3.15
N LYS A 411 7.00 -14.10 3.55
CA LYS A 411 6.26 -13.22 2.63
C LYS A 411 7.25 -12.44 1.75
N PHE A 412 8.18 -11.69 2.35
CA PHE A 412 9.17 -10.90 1.60
C PHE A 412 10.14 -11.76 0.79
N LYS A 413 10.57 -12.91 1.32
CA LYS A 413 11.40 -13.86 0.56
C LYS A 413 10.68 -14.38 -0.68
N THR A 414 9.36 -14.53 -0.64
CA THR A 414 8.57 -14.97 -1.80
C THR A 414 8.35 -13.83 -2.80
N LEU A 415 8.10 -12.61 -2.31
CA LEU A 415 7.90 -11.40 -3.12
C LEU A 415 9.19 -10.91 -3.78
N LEU A 416 10.33 -11.08 -3.11
CA LEU A 416 11.66 -10.68 -3.59
C LEU A 416 12.52 -11.90 -3.95
N ARG A 417 11.86 -13.00 -4.35
CA ARG A 417 12.52 -14.26 -4.67
C ARG A 417 13.46 -14.13 -5.86
N ASP A 418 14.49 -14.97 -5.86
CA ASP A 418 15.35 -15.12 -7.01
C ASP A 418 14.58 -15.88 -8.12
N GLY A 419 14.36 -15.20 -9.24
CA GLY A 419 13.72 -15.71 -10.45
C GLY A 419 14.58 -15.50 -11.71
N GLN A 420 13.97 -15.62 -12.89
CA GLN A 420 14.67 -15.45 -14.18
C GLN A 420 15.26 -14.05 -14.36
N ASP A 421 14.58 -13.03 -13.84
CA ASP A 421 14.95 -11.63 -14.05
C ASP A 421 15.78 -11.05 -12.89
N THR A 422 16.33 -11.89 -12.00
CA THR A 422 17.00 -11.45 -10.75
C THR A 422 18.18 -10.53 -11.00
N GLU A 423 18.84 -10.69 -12.14
CA GLU A 423 19.93 -9.81 -12.60
C GLU A 423 19.50 -8.35 -12.73
N HIS A 424 18.19 -8.07 -12.86
CA HIS A 424 17.63 -6.73 -12.97
C HIS A 424 17.18 -6.15 -11.61
N ARG A 425 17.30 -6.88 -10.50
CA ARG A 425 17.03 -6.32 -9.16
C ARG A 425 18.12 -5.29 -8.85
N SER A 426 17.73 -4.11 -8.38
CA SER A 426 18.67 -3.01 -8.10
C SER A 426 18.91 -2.76 -6.62
N PHE A 427 18.20 -3.45 -5.72
CA PHE A 427 18.17 -3.08 -4.29
C PHE A 427 18.37 -4.23 -3.31
N SER A 428 18.88 -3.86 -2.13
CA SER A 428 18.92 -4.69 -0.94
C SER A 428 17.82 -4.30 0.04
N PHE A 429 17.22 -5.29 0.70
CA PHE A 429 16.11 -5.09 1.63
C PHE A 429 16.50 -5.56 3.04
N TYR A 430 16.27 -4.67 4.01
CA TYR A 430 16.70 -4.84 5.39
C TYR A 430 15.60 -4.43 6.37
N ILE A 431 15.21 -5.34 7.27
CA ILE A 431 14.33 -5.01 8.40
C ILE A 431 14.98 -5.48 9.71
N ARG A 432 15.02 -4.60 10.70
CA ARG A 432 15.44 -4.92 12.07
C ARG A 432 14.28 -4.73 13.04
N TYR A 433 14.06 -5.71 13.91
CA TYR A 433 13.12 -5.65 15.02
C TYR A 433 13.88 -5.74 16.34
N ASN A 434 13.72 -4.75 17.21
CA ASN A 434 14.35 -4.70 18.52
C ASN A 434 13.25 -4.89 19.58
N ILE A 435 13.19 -6.05 20.24
CA ILE A 435 12.23 -6.33 21.31
C ILE A 435 12.92 -6.22 22.67
N THR A 436 12.39 -5.36 23.54
CA THR A 436 12.85 -5.26 24.94
C THR A 436 11.96 -6.10 25.87
N TYR A 437 12.60 -7.02 26.60
CA TYR A 437 11.96 -7.90 27.60
C TYR A 437 12.67 -7.77 28.94
N GLY A 438 12.10 -6.98 29.87
CA GLY A 438 12.73 -6.67 31.15
C GLY A 438 14.04 -5.90 30.97
N LYS A 439 15.19 -6.51 31.32
CA LYS A 439 16.55 -5.97 31.06
C LYS A 439 17.24 -6.59 29.83
N LYS A 440 16.54 -7.45 29.09
CA LYS A 440 17.09 -8.20 27.94
C LYS A 440 16.56 -7.62 26.63
N ILE A 441 17.35 -7.74 25.57
CA ILE A 441 16.98 -7.26 24.23
C ILE A 441 17.08 -8.43 23.26
N ILE A 442 16.09 -8.58 22.39
CA ILE A 442 16.06 -9.55 21.31
C ILE A 442 16.04 -8.76 20.00
N ASN A 443 17.09 -8.90 19.20
CA ASN A 443 17.18 -8.30 17.88
C ASN A 443 16.87 -9.36 16.83
N THR A 444 15.89 -9.11 15.98
CA THR A 444 15.57 -9.96 14.84
C THR A 444 15.88 -9.19 13.57
N THR A 445 16.75 -9.75 12.73
CA THR A 445 17.21 -9.11 11.49
C THR A 445 16.80 -9.95 10.29
N LEU A 446 16.05 -9.32 9.39
CA LEU A 446 15.71 -9.83 8.07
C LEU A 446 16.61 -9.12 7.05
N LEU A 447 17.38 -9.90 6.29
CA LEU A 447 18.25 -9.38 5.25
C LEU A 447 18.02 -10.15 3.94
N ILE A 448 17.62 -9.43 2.90
CA ILE A 448 17.57 -9.91 1.52
C ILE A 448 18.57 -9.05 0.73
N PRO A 449 19.84 -9.48 0.65
CA PRO A 449 20.89 -8.72 -0.02
C PRO A 449 20.82 -8.95 -1.53
N LEU A 450 21.43 -8.04 -2.30
CA LEU A 450 21.47 -8.14 -3.77
C LEU A 450 22.14 -9.44 -4.25
N ASP A 451 23.32 -9.76 -3.72
CA ASP A 451 24.22 -10.79 -4.26
C ASP A 451 24.24 -12.11 -3.47
N ASN A 452 23.54 -12.17 -2.33
CA ASN A 452 23.61 -13.30 -1.41
C ASN A 452 22.22 -13.86 -1.07
N ALA A 453 22.18 -15.07 -0.53
CA ALA A 453 20.94 -15.69 -0.10
C ALA A 453 20.27 -14.89 1.04
N ALA A 454 18.94 -14.82 1.02
CA ALA A 454 18.14 -14.21 2.08
C ALA A 454 18.40 -14.89 3.44
N THR A 455 18.65 -14.09 4.48
CA THR A 455 18.94 -14.56 5.84
C THR A 455 17.97 -13.98 6.86
N PHE A 456 17.64 -14.78 7.87
CA PHE A 456 16.86 -14.38 9.03
C PHE A 456 17.66 -14.73 10.29
N LYS A 457 18.07 -13.69 11.03
CA LYS A 457 18.93 -13.79 12.21
C LYS A 457 18.15 -13.37 13.45
N VAL A 458 18.32 -14.11 14.54
CA VAL A 458 17.75 -13.75 15.85
C VAL A 458 18.88 -13.72 16.87
N GLU A 459 19.10 -12.54 17.45
CA GLU A 459 20.16 -12.18 18.37
C GLU A 459 19.58 -11.88 19.75
N GLY A 460 20.18 -12.43 20.81
CA GLY A 460 19.74 -12.21 22.18
C GLY A 460 20.83 -11.56 23.03
N ILE A 461 20.60 -10.30 23.44
CA ILE A 461 21.51 -9.53 24.31
C ILE A 461 21.05 -9.64 25.76
N GLY A 462 21.96 -9.99 26.67
CA GLY A 462 21.69 -10.11 28.11
C GLY A 462 21.20 -11.49 28.57
N TYR A 463 21.37 -12.54 27.74
CA TYR A 463 21.04 -13.93 28.10
C TYR A 463 22.28 -14.71 28.59
N LYS A 464 22.23 -15.21 29.82
CA LYS A 464 23.37 -15.94 30.44
C LYS A 464 23.54 -17.36 29.90
N ARG A 465 22.49 -18.00 29.37
CA ARG A 465 22.57 -19.34 28.74
C ARG A 465 21.79 -19.40 27.42
N ARG A 466 22.38 -20.03 26.38
CA ARG A 466 21.72 -20.28 25.09
C ARG A 466 20.42 -21.08 25.26
N SER A 467 20.38 -22.00 26.22
CA SER A 467 19.18 -22.76 26.56
C SER A 467 18.04 -21.91 27.13
N GLU A 468 18.37 -20.81 27.81
CA GLU A 468 17.37 -19.87 28.34
C GLU A 468 16.74 -19.05 27.20
N PHE A 469 17.56 -18.59 26.25
CA PHE A 469 17.12 -17.89 25.04
C PHE A 469 16.25 -18.78 24.16
N ILE A 470 16.69 -20.02 23.92
CA ILE A 470 15.96 -21.01 23.14
C ILE A 470 14.61 -21.39 23.78
N ARG A 471 14.55 -21.44 25.12
CA ARG A 471 13.29 -21.73 25.84
C ARG A 471 12.24 -20.64 25.60
N ILE A 472 12.67 -19.39 25.43
CA ILE A 472 11.79 -18.23 25.23
C ILE A 472 11.26 -18.15 23.79
N LEU A 473 12.07 -18.55 22.81
CA LEU A 473 11.68 -18.55 21.40
C LEU A 473 10.80 -19.75 21.00
N GLY A 474 10.51 -20.66 21.93
CA GLY A 474 9.69 -21.84 21.65
C GLY A 474 10.39 -22.90 20.78
N LYS A 475 9.97 -24.16 20.93
CA LYS A 475 10.58 -25.29 20.18
C LYS A 475 10.31 -25.22 18.67
N ALA A 476 9.32 -24.45 18.22
CA ALA A 476 8.89 -24.37 16.83
C ALA A 476 9.88 -23.60 15.93
N LEU A 477 10.51 -22.54 16.46
CA LEU A 477 11.48 -21.73 15.72
C LEU A 477 12.83 -22.42 15.55
N ILE A 478 13.20 -23.34 16.45
CA ILE A 478 14.47 -24.10 16.42
C ILE A 478 14.53 -25.07 15.23
N LYS A 479 13.39 -25.62 14.80
CA LYS A 479 13.33 -26.57 13.68
C LYS A 479 13.42 -25.89 12.32
N ARG A 480 13.18 -24.58 12.26
CA ARG A 480 13.24 -23.78 11.05
C ARG A 480 14.66 -23.25 10.96
N SER A 481 15.30 -23.30 9.80
CA SER A 481 16.71 -22.96 9.55
C SER A 481 17.03 -21.48 9.83
N VAL A 482 17.01 -21.11 11.11
CA VAL A 482 17.25 -19.78 11.68
C VAL A 482 18.63 -19.79 12.32
N SER A 483 19.47 -18.82 11.97
CA SER A 483 20.75 -18.62 12.63
C SER A 483 20.53 -17.88 13.96
N PHE A 484 20.79 -18.57 15.06
CA PHE A 484 20.76 -18.00 16.40
C PHE A 484 22.16 -17.53 16.78
N VAL A 485 22.31 -16.25 17.08
CA VAL A 485 23.54 -15.69 17.65
C VAL A 485 23.22 -15.24 19.06
N THR A 486 24.02 -15.66 20.01
CA THR A 486 23.94 -15.24 21.40
C THR A 486 25.31 -14.72 21.76
N ASP A 487 25.40 -13.52 22.31
CA ASP A 487 26.67 -12.96 22.78
C ASP A 487 27.25 -13.84 23.90
N TYR A 488 28.05 -14.83 23.51
CA TYR A 488 29.00 -15.54 24.38
C TYR A 488 30.44 -15.14 24.07
N GLU A 489 30.67 -14.29 23.07
CA GLU A 489 31.99 -13.78 22.71
C GLU A 489 32.27 -12.46 23.43
N CYS A 490 32.27 -12.51 24.76
CA CYS A 490 33.11 -11.62 25.55
C CYS A 490 33.43 -12.36 26.86
N CYS A 491 34.72 -12.64 27.02
CA CYS A 491 35.36 -13.34 28.14
C CYS A 491 35.31 -14.88 28.06
N ILE A 492 36.31 -15.48 27.39
CA ILE A 492 37.30 -16.41 27.98
C ILE A 492 38.45 -16.59 26.98
N SER A 493 39.65 -16.27 27.47
CA SER A 493 41.03 -16.41 26.93
C SER A 493 41.38 -15.74 25.61
#